data_AF-A0A352VWK9-F1
#
_entry.id   AF-A0A352VWK9-F1
#
_cell.length_a   1.000
_cell.length_b   1.000
_cell.length_c   1.000
_cell.angle_alpha   90.00
_cell.angle_beta   90.00
_cell.angle_gamma   90.00
#
_symmetry.space_group_name_H-M   'P 1'
#
loop_
_entity.id
_entity.type
_entity.pdbx_description
1 polymer ?
#
loop_
_entity_poly.entity_id
_entity_poly.type
_entity_poly.pdbx_seq_one_letter_code
_entity_poly.pdbx_strand_id
1 'polypeptide(L)'
;MKTLKKIITLLITIAVILPADLGTKYWAENYLKPLPWNNGHQLVVIPGFWSFCYVENRNIGFSFLSFLDEFISPLAKRILIIILQLGAASFLAWYYFRDLHFSGYFVPVSMLIASALGNALDRIIRGYVVDFVMWYAPAIPLEIFNPWPIFNIADSMVVIGVCLLGIQYFFFDKNRHA
;
A
#
# COMPACT_ATOMS: atom_id res chain seq x y z
N MET A 1 5.51 27.10 -13.57
CA MET A 1 6.49 26.41 -12.67
C MET A 1 5.83 25.42 -11.70
N LYS A 2 4.72 25.75 -11.01
CA LYS A 2 4.07 24.82 -10.05
C LYS A 2 3.57 23.52 -10.71
N THR A 3 2.93 23.59 -11.87
CA THR A 3 2.44 22.40 -12.61
C THR A 3 3.56 21.47 -13.04
N LEU A 4 4.66 22.02 -13.57
CA LEU A 4 5.83 21.21 -13.94
C LEU A 4 6.42 20.47 -12.73
N LYS A 5 6.55 21.16 -11.58
CA LYS A 5 6.99 20.53 -10.33
C LYS A 5 6.05 19.38 -9.92
N LYS A 6 4.73 19.60 -9.97
CA LYS A 6 3.73 18.57 -9.68
C LYS A 6 3.90 17.34 -10.58
N ILE A 7 4.04 17.53 -11.88
CA ILE A 7 4.23 16.46 -12.86
C ILE A 7 5.52 15.70 -12.55
N ILE A 8 6.65 16.40 -12.40
CA ILE A 8 7.95 15.79 -12.12
C ILE A 8 7.90 14.98 -10.82
N THR A 9 7.37 15.56 -9.73
CA THR A 9 7.26 14.86 -8.45
C THR A 9 6.40 13.61 -8.55
N LEU A 10 5.25 13.68 -9.23
CA LEU A 10 4.37 12.52 -9.41
C LEU A 10 5.06 11.43 -10.22
N LEU A 11 5.66 11.79 -11.36
CA LEU A 11 6.35 10.83 -12.24
C LEU A 11 7.54 10.17 -11.55
N ILE A 12 8.37 10.93 -10.84
CA ILE A 12 9.50 10.37 -10.08
C ILE A 12 8.98 9.42 -8.99
N THR A 13 7.95 9.83 -8.25
CA THR A 13 7.40 9.01 -7.17
C THR A 13 6.84 7.68 -7.71
N ILE A 14 6.11 7.72 -8.83
CA ILE A 14 5.62 6.52 -9.53
C ILE A 14 6.80 5.67 -10.03
N ALA A 15 7.78 6.28 -10.68
CA ALA A 15 8.94 5.59 -11.25
C ALA A 15 9.83 4.92 -10.19
N VAL A 16 9.74 5.34 -8.92
CA VAL A 16 10.44 4.71 -7.81
C VAL A 16 9.58 3.65 -7.13
N ILE A 17 8.37 4.02 -6.69
CA ILE A 17 7.53 3.15 -5.85
C ILE A 17 6.99 1.97 -6.66
N LEU A 18 6.50 2.21 -7.88
CA LEU A 18 5.82 1.16 -8.64
C LEU A 18 6.78 0.03 -9.03
N PRO A 19 8.00 0.29 -9.55
CA PRO A 19 8.96 -0.79 -9.81
C PRO A 19 9.45 -1.48 -8.53
N ALA A 20 9.63 -0.75 -7.43
CA ALA A 20 10.02 -1.34 -6.16
C ALA A 20 8.96 -2.31 -5.63
N ASP A 21 7.68 -1.91 -5.66
CA ASP A 21 6.55 -2.75 -5.24
C ASP A 21 6.40 -3.97 -6.15
N LEU A 22 6.28 -3.77 -7.47
CA LEU A 22 6.09 -4.88 -8.41
C LEU A 22 7.29 -5.83 -8.45
N GLY A 23 8.51 -5.29 -8.35
CA GLY A 23 9.74 -6.08 -8.34
C GLY A 23 9.87 -6.93 -7.08
N THR A 24 9.56 -6.37 -5.91
CA THR A 24 9.60 -7.13 -4.64
C THR A 24 8.47 -8.17 -4.56
N LYS A 25 7.30 -7.88 -5.11
CA LYS A 25 6.20 -8.86 -5.25
C LYS A 25 6.54 -9.98 -6.21
N TYR A 26 7.16 -9.66 -7.35
CA TYR A 26 7.68 -10.68 -8.27
C TYR A 26 8.75 -11.55 -7.60
N TRP A 27 9.64 -10.95 -6.81
CA TRP A 27 10.59 -11.70 -6.00
C TRP A 27 9.87 -12.62 -4.99
N ALA A 28 8.89 -12.13 -4.23
CA ALA A 28 8.14 -12.93 -3.28
C ALA A 28 7.44 -14.13 -3.96
N GLU A 29 6.84 -13.90 -5.13
CA GLU A 29 6.20 -14.94 -5.93
C GLU A 29 7.17 -16.04 -6.38
N ASN A 30 8.40 -15.70 -6.76
CA ASN A 30 9.37 -16.69 -7.25
C ASN A 30 10.19 -17.37 -6.15
N TYR A 31 10.39 -16.71 -5.00
CA TYR A 31 11.32 -17.20 -3.96
C TYR A 31 10.64 -17.60 -2.66
N LEU A 32 9.48 -17.03 -2.33
CA LEU A 32 8.75 -17.36 -1.09
C LEU A 32 7.62 -18.36 -1.34
N LYS A 33 6.85 -18.20 -2.42
CA LYS A 33 5.75 -19.10 -2.78
C LYS A 33 6.18 -20.58 -2.90
N PRO A 34 7.38 -20.93 -3.43
CA PRO A 34 7.80 -22.33 -3.56
C PRO A 34 8.33 -22.97 -2.28
N LEU A 35 8.51 -22.21 -1.19
CA LEU A 35 9.06 -22.76 0.06
C LEU A 35 8.17 -23.90 0.58
N PRO A 36 8.70 -24.92 1.27
CA PRO A 36 7.86 -25.94 1.88
C PRO A 36 7.01 -25.37 3.02
N TRP A 37 5.81 -25.93 3.23
CA TRP A 37 4.89 -25.48 4.28
C TRP A 37 5.36 -25.97 5.66
N ASN A 38 6.27 -25.22 6.27
CA ASN A 38 6.60 -25.32 7.69
C ASN A 38 6.22 -24.00 8.35
N ASN A 39 5.09 -23.97 9.07
CA ASN A 39 4.55 -22.75 9.72
C ASN A 39 4.25 -21.57 8.76
N GLY A 40 3.79 -21.84 7.53
CA GLY A 40 3.27 -20.81 6.61
C GLY A 40 4.28 -20.19 5.65
N HIS A 41 5.20 -20.99 5.07
CA HIS A 41 6.17 -20.54 4.06
C HIS A 41 7.04 -19.36 4.52
N GLN A 42 7.63 -19.44 5.72
CA GLN A 42 8.37 -18.32 6.30
C GLN A 42 9.88 -18.40 6.05
N LEU A 43 10.46 -17.30 5.56
CA LEU A 43 11.89 -17.01 5.59
C LEU A 43 12.16 -16.06 6.77
N VAL A 44 12.67 -16.58 7.87
CA VAL A 44 12.98 -15.78 9.07
C VAL A 44 14.16 -14.85 8.77
N VAL A 45 13.97 -13.55 8.97
CA VAL A 45 15.03 -12.54 8.85
C VAL A 45 15.60 -12.19 10.21
N ILE A 46 14.73 -11.85 11.17
CA ILE A 46 15.07 -11.56 12.55
C ILE A 46 14.15 -12.39 13.46
N PRO A 47 14.67 -13.40 14.19
CA PRO A 47 13.86 -14.25 15.05
C PRO A 47 13.01 -13.42 16.03
N GLY A 48 11.70 -13.69 16.05
CA GLY A 48 10.74 -13.03 16.94
C GLY A 48 10.35 -11.60 16.55
N PHE A 49 10.83 -11.09 15.40
CA PHE A 49 10.51 -9.72 14.95
C PHE A 49 10.12 -9.65 13.47
N TRP A 50 10.87 -10.30 12.58
CA TRP A 50 10.64 -10.18 11.13
C TRP A 50 10.86 -11.50 10.41
N SER A 51 9.83 -11.93 9.67
CA SER A 51 9.89 -12.96 8.64
C SER A 51 9.37 -12.42 7.30
N PHE A 52 9.81 -13.01 6.21
CA PHE A 52 9.07 -12.94 4.95
C PHE A 52 8.18 -14.17 4.82
N CYS A 53 7.00 -14.01 4.25
CA CYS A 53 6.11 -15.12 3.86
C CYS A 53 5.43 -14.77 2.53
N TYR A 54 4.66 -15.68 1.94
CA TYR A 54 3.88 -15.37 0.74
C TYR A 54 2.39 -15.49 1.03
N VAL A 55 1.64 -14.39 0.82
CA VAL A 55 0.18 -14.36 1.00
C VAL A 55 -0.51 -13.76 -0.22
N GLU A 56 -1.54 -14.44 -0.69
CA GLU A 56 -2.45 -13.94 -1.74
C GLU A 56 -3.61 -13.17 -1.10
N ASN A 57 -3.48 -11.86 -0.97
CA ASN A 57 -4.50 -11.03 -0.35
C ASN A 57 -5.62 -10.66 -1.34
N ARG A 58 -6.79 -11.27 -1.13
CA ARG A 58 -8.01 -11.04 -1.91
C ARG A 58 -8.95 -9.99 -1.31
N ASN A 59 -8.59 -9.45 -0.15
CA ASN A 59 -9.36 -8.44 0.59
C ASN A 59 -8.65 -7.08 0.51
N ILE A 60 -9.13 -6.11 1.29
CA ILE A 60 -8.39 -4.88 1.60
C ILE A 60 -7.68 -5.08 2.96
N GLY A 61 -6.74 -4.21 3.33
CA GLY A 61 -6.01 -4.27 4.60
C GLY A 61 -6.90 -4.57 5.81
N PHE A 62 -6.39 -5.32 6.79
CA PHE A 62 -7.14 -5.83 7.94
C PHE A 62 -8.36 -6.70 7.56
N SER A 63 -8.33 -7.36 6.41
CA SER A 63 -9.47 -8.13 5.88
C SER A 63 -10.74 -7.28 5.72
N PHE A 64 -10.58 -5.95 5.57
CA PHE A 64 -11.71 -5.07 5.36
C PHE A 64 -12.47 -5.49 4.08
N LEU A 65 -13.80 -5.48 4.16
CA LEU A 65 -14.74 -6.02 3.16
C LEU A 65 -14.84 -7.55 3.04
N SER A 66 -14.28 -8.33 3.97
CA SER A 66 -14.46 -9.80 3.96
C SER A 66 -15.93 -10.23 4.09
N PHE A 67 -16.76 -9.45 4.80
CA PHE A 67 -18.20 -9.72 4.94
C PHE A 67 -18.94 -9.78 3.59
N LEU A 68 -18.41 -9.16 2.54
CA LEU A 68 -19.01 -9.20 1.20
C LEU A 68 -18.93 -10.59 0.55
N ASP A 69 -18.08 -11.50 1.04
CA ASP A 69 -17.96 -12.85 0.52
C ASP A 69 -19.26 -13.66 0.64
N GLU A 70 -20.14 -13.28 1.58
CA GLU A 70 -21.47 -13.87 1.74
C GLU A 70 -22.51 -13.33 0.75
N PHE A 71 -22.27 -12.15 0.16
CA PHE A 71 -23.28 -11.42 -0.64
C PHE A 71 -22.95 -11.33 -2.12
N ILE A 72 -21.67 -11.34 -2.50
CA ILE A 72 -21.24 -11.13 -3.89
C ILE A 72 -20.17 -12.15 -4.31
N SER A 73 -20.08 -12.41 -5.61
CA SER A 73 -19.06 -13.34 -6.13
C SER A 73 -17.64 -12.80 -5.91
N PRO A 74 -16.61 -13.68 -5.82
CA PRO A 74 -15.21 -13.25 -5.69
C PRO A 74 -14.77 -12.31 -6.82
N LEU A 75 -15.28 -12.52 -8.04
CA LEU A 75 -15.02 -11.64 -9.18
C LEU A 75 -15.65 -10.25 -8.99
N ALA A 76 -16.91 -10.20 -8.53
CA ALA A 76 -17.59 -8.93 -8.25
C ALA A 76 -16.87 -8.15 -7.14
N LYS A 77 -16.45 -8.82 -6.05
CA LYS A 77 -15.65 -8.19 -4.99
C LYS A 77 -14.33 -7.64 -5.51
N ARG A 78 -13.60 -8.44 -6.32
CA ARG A 78 -12.36 -8.00 -6.96
C ARG A 78 -12.56 -6.74 -7.80
N ILE A 79 -13.57 -6.73 -8.67
CA ILE A 79 -13.90 -5.58 -9.53
C ILE A 79 -14.24 -4.35 -8.68
N LEU A 80 -15.07 -4.51 -7.64
CA LEU A 80 -15.41 -3.44 -6.71
C LEU A 80 -14.16 -2.83 -6.07
N ILE A 81 -13.25 -3.67 -5.55
CA ILE A 81 -12.02 -3.18 -4.91
C ILE A 81 -11.13 -2.43 -5.92
N ILE A 82 -11.00 -2.93 -7.15
CA ILE A 82 -10.25 -2.23 -8.22
C ILE A 82 -10.88 -0.86 -8.51
N ILE A 83 -12.21 -0.79 -8.62
CA ILE A 83 -12.93 0.48 -8.85
C ILE A 83 -12.69 1.46 -7.69
N LEU A 84 -12.79 1.00 -6.44
CA LEU A 84 -12.55 1.85 -5.28
C LEU A 84 -11.10 2.37 -5.25
N GLN A 85 -10.13 1.51 -5.54
CA GLN A 85 -8.70 1.87 -5.55
C GLN A 85 -8.36 2.85 -6.67
N LEU A 86 -8.75 2.54 -7.90
CA LEU A 86 -8.50 3.41 -9.05
C LEU A 86 -9.32 4.70 -8.97
N GLY A 87 -10.52 4.63 -8.40
CA GLY A 87 -11.37 5.80 -8.11
C GLY A 87 -10.70 6.73 -7.11
N ALA A 88 -10.19 6.20 -6.00
CA ALA A 88 -9.44 6.99 -5.02
C ALA A 88 -8.16 7.58 -5.64
N ALA A 89 -7.40 6.81 -6.41
CA ALA A 89 -6.20 7.30 -7.10
C ALA A 89 -6.52 8.41 -8.11
N SER A 90 -7.59 8.26 -8.89
CA SER A 90 -8.05 9.25 -9.88
C SER A 90 -8.54 10.53 -9.21
N PHE A 91 -9.29 10.40 -8.11
CA PHE A 91 -9.73 11.54 -7.31
C PHE A 91 -8.54 12.30 -6.72
N LEU A 92 -7.57 11.58 -6.13
CA LEU A 92 -6.35 12.18 -5.60
C LEU A 92 -5.53 12.86 -6.70
N ALA A 93 -5.41 12.26 -7.88
CA ALA A 93 -4.71 12.87 -9.01
C ALA A 93 -5.42 14.15 -9.49
N TRP A 94 -6.74 14.13 -9.58
CA TRP A 94 -7.54 15.31 -9.92
C TRP A 94 -7.32 16.44 -8.90
N TYR A 95 -7.46 16.14 -7.61
CA TYR A 95 -7.23 17.10 -6.51
C TYR A 95 -5.78 17.61 -6.51
N TYR A 96 -4.83 16.71 -6.72
CA TYR A 96 -3.40 16.99 -6.81
C TYR A 96 -3.09 18.04 -7.88
N PHE A 97 -3.70 17.95 -9.06
CA PHE A 97 -3.44 18.92 -10.13
C PHE A 97 -4.26 20.20 -9.97
N ARG A 98 -5.52 20.10 -9.57
CA ARG A 98 -6.46 21.22 -9.51
C ARG A 98 -6.24 22.11 -8.28
N ASP A 99 -6.29 21.53 -7.09
CA ASP A 99 -6.49 22.29 -5.85
C ASP A 99 -5.29 22.22 -4.88
N LEU A 100 -4.36 21.28 -5.08
CA LEU A 100 -3.20 21.16 -4.19
C LEU A 100 -2.16 22.25 -4.44
N HIS A 101 -2.15 23.30 -3.62
CA HIS A 101 -1.28 24.47 -3.86
C HIS A 101 0.03 24.48 -3.06
N PHE A 102 0.06 23.81 -1.91
CA PHE A 102 1.24 23.73 -1.05
C PHE A 102 2.16 22.58 -1.48
N SER A 103 3.41 22.89 -1.81
CA SER A 103 4.37 21.92 -2.35
C SER A 103 4.78 20.83 -1.36
N GLY A 104 4.62 21.06 -0.05
CA GLY A 104 4.88 20.06 0.99
C GLY A 104 4.01 18.80 0.82
N TYR A 105 2.82 18.96 0.25
CA TYR A 105 1.91 17.84 0.00
C TYR A 105 2.22 17.07 -1.29
N PHE A 106 3.14 17.53 -2.15
CA PHE A 106 3.28 16.93 -3.48
C PHE A 106 3.80 15.49 -3.41
N VAL A 107 4.87 15.26 -2.63
CA VAL A 107 5.43 13.92 -2.43
C VAL A 107 4.42 12.99 -1.76
N PRO A 108 3.86 13.29 -0.58
CA PRO A 108 3.00 12.33 0.11
C PRO A 108 1.73 11.98 -0.68
N VAL A 109 1.09 12.93 -1.37
CA VAL A 109 -0.07 12.60 -2.24
C VAL A 109 0.37 11.73 -3.42
N SER A 110 1.54 11.98 -4.01
CA SER A 110 2.10 11.13 -5.08
C SER A 110 2.38 9.71 -4.60
N MET A 111 2.81 9.53 -3.33
CA MET A 111 3.01 8.20 -2.73
C MET A 111 1.70 7.42 -2.64
N LEU A 112 0.62 8.07 -2.19
CA LEU A 112 -0.71 7.44 -2.12
C LEU A 112 -1.21 7.00 -3.49
N ILE A 113 -1.04 7.85 -4.51
CA ILE A 113 -1.42 7.54 -5.90
C ILE A 113 -0.59 6.35 -6.43
N ALA A 114 0.74 6.41 -6.31
CA ALA A 114 1.62 5.34 -6.80
C ALA A 114 1.35 3.99 -6.13
N SER A 115 1.07 4.00 -4.82
CA SER A 115 0.79 2.80 -4.04
C SER A 115 -0.56 2.17 -4.40
N ALA A 116 -1.59 3.00 -4.60
CA ALA A 116 -2.90 2.54 -5.07
C ALA A 116 -2.80 1.89 -6.46
N LEU A 117 -1.97 2.45 -7.35
CA LEU A 117 -1.71 1.86 -8.68
C LEU A 117 -1.02 0.49 -8.58
N GLY A 118 -0.01 0.33 -7.71
CA GLY A 118 0.68 -0.95 -7.53
C GLY A 118 -0.25 -2.08 -7.08
N ASN A 119 -1.06 -1.82 -6.06
CA ASN A 119 -2.04 -2.77 -5.53
C ASN A 119 -3.22 -3.03 -6.49
N ALA A 120 -3.62 -2.03 -7.29
CA ALA A 120 -4.63 -2.23 -8.32
C ALA A 120 -4.09 -3.08 -9.48
N LEU A 121 -2.84 -2.87 -9.90
CA LEU A 121 -2.21 -3.61 -10.98
C LEU A 121 -2.08 -5.10 -10.65
N ASP A 122 -1.69 -5.42 -9.42
CA ASP A 122 -1.73 -6.79 -8.89
C ASP A 122 -3.12 -7.43 -9.02
N ARG A 123 -4.15 -6.72 -8.57
CA ARG A 123 -5.53 -7.22 -8.69
C ARG A 123 -5.95 -7.35 -10.13
N ILE A 124 -5.44 -6.57 -11.07
CA ILE A 124 -5.76 -6.70 -12.50
C ILE A 124 -5.03 -7.92 -13.10
N ILE A 125 -3.74 -8.08 -12.83
CA ILE A 125 -2.91 -9.12 -13.45
C ILE A 125 -3.08 -10.48 -12.77
N ARG A 126 -2.97 -10.53 -11.44
CA ARG A 126 -2.96 -11.77 -10.63
C ARG A 126 -4.33 -12.12 -10.05
N GLY A 127 -5.16 -11.10 -9.83
CA GLY A 127 -6.46 -11.26 -9.18
C GLY A 127 -6.46 -11.19 -7.67
N TYR A 128 -5.31 -10.89 -7.08
CA TYR A 128 -5.06 -10.66 -5.66
C TYR A 128 -3.80 -9.78 -5.53
N VAL A 129 -3.54 -9.25 -4.33
CA VAL A 129 -2.29 -8.58 -4.00
C VAL A 129 -1.32 -9.56 -3.39
N VAL A 130 -0.05 -9.45 -3.77
CA VAL A 130 1.03 -10.21 -3.13
C VAL A 130 1.49 -9.46 -1.89
N ASP A 131 1.25 -10.05 -0.72
CA ASP A 131 1.75 -9.58 0.57
C ASP A 131 2.85 -10.50 1.06
N PHE A 132 3.91 -9.92 1.64
CA PHE A 132 5.08 -10.73 1.97
C PHE A 132 5.92 -10.30 3.17
N VAL A 133 5.71 -9.10 3.71
CA VAL A 133 6.40 -8.64 4.91
C VAL A 133 5.58 -9.01 6.13
N MET A 134 6.13 -9.90 6.97
CA MET A 134 5.50 -10.34 8.22
C MET A 134 6.32 -9.83 9.40
N TRP A 135 5.75 -8.92 10.18
CA TRP A 135 6.35 -8.42 11.40
C TRP A 135 5.62 -8.96 12.63
N TYR A 136 6.37 -9.13 13.70
CA TYR A 136 5.88 -9.51 15.01
C TYR A 136 6.05 -8.31 15.94
N ALA A 137 4.99 -7.97 16.67
CA ALA A 137 4.99 -6.86 17.61
C ALA A 137 4.71 -7.37 19.04
N PRO A 138 5.58 -8.21 19.63
CA PRO A 138 5.33 -8.83 20.94
C PRO A 138 5.22 -7.81 22.09
N ALA A 139 5.75 -6.60 21.89
CA ALA A 139 5.65 -5.51 22.87
C ALA A 139 4.26 -4.84 22.91
N ILE A 140 3.39 -5.08 21.92
CA ILE A 140 2.01 -4.57 21.91
C ILE A 140 1.14 -5.64 22.58
N PRO A 141 0.49 -5.37 23.73
CA PRO A 141 -0.30 -6.35 24.47
C PRO A 141 -1.69 -6.54 23.85
N LEU A 142 -1.73 -6.74 22.54
CA LEU A 142 -2.93 -6.98 21.75
C LEU A 142 -2.63 -8.15 20.83
N GLU A 143 -3.18 -9.32 21.14
CA GLU A 143 -2.97 -10.55 20.36
C GLU A 143 -3.32 -10.38 18.88
N ILE A 144 -4.27 -9.50 18.59
CA ILE A 144 -4.67 -9.14 17.20
C ILE A 144 -3.55 -8.52 16.36
N PHE A 145 -2.47 -8.04 16.97
CA PHE A 145 -1.31 -7.43 16.30
C PHE A 145 -0.05 -8.30 16.39
N ASN A 146 -0.18 -9.57 16.78
CA ASN A 146 0.94 -10.50 16.82
C ASN A 146 0.59 -11.84 16.13
N PRO A 147 0.95 -12.02 14.85
CA PRO A 147 1.74 -11.12 14.01
C PRO A 147 0.95 -9.88 13.56
N TRP A 148 1.67 -8.80 13.22
CA TRP A 148 1.11 -7.66 12.51
C TRP A 148 0.57 -8.11 11.15
N PRO A 149 -0.52 -7.52 10.63
CA PRO A 149 -1.05 -7.88 9.31
C PRO A 149 0.05 -7.83 8.24
N ILE A 150 0.17 -8.90 7.47
CA ILE A 150 1.20 -9.04 6.44
C ILE A 150 0.95 -7.98 5.36
N PHE A 151 2.01 -7.33 4.90
CA PHE A 151 1.92 -6.18 4.01
C PHE A 151 2.99 -6.21 2.91
N ASN A 152 2.94 -5.23 2.02
CA ASN A 152 3.92 -5.05 0.94
C ASN A 152 4.50 -3.62 0.93
N ILE A 153 5.30 -3.31 -0.10
CA ILE A 153 5.93 -2.00 -0.24
C ILE A 153 4.88 -0.91 -0.52
N ALA A 154 3.88 -1.15 -1.36
CA ALA A 154 2.79 -0.20 -1.57
C ALA A 154 2.07 0.16 -0.26
N ASP A 155 1.76 -0.81 0.60
CA ASP A 155 1.11 -0.55 1.89
C ASP A 155 2.01 0.28 2.82
N SER A 156 3.32 -0.01 2.83
CA SER A 156 4.32 0.77 3.56
C SER A 156 4.35 2.23 3.11
N MET A 157 4.30 2.45 1.79
CA MET A 157 4.29 3.79 1.19
C MET A 157 2.97 4.54 1.47
N VAL A 158 1.83 3.84 1.59
CA VAL A 158 0.58 4.44 2.08
C VAL A 158 0.77 4.98 3.50
N VAL A 159 1.29 4.17 4.42
CA VAL A 159 1.51 4.57 5.82
C VAL A 159 2.46 5.78 5.90
N ILE A 160 3.61 5.71 5.23
CA ILE A 160 4.57 6.82 5.21
C ILE A 160 3.94 8.08 4.59
N GLY A 161 3.21 7.94 3.48
CA GLY A 161 2.51 9.04 2.82
C GLY A 161 1.52 9.73 3.75
N VAL A 162 0.69 8.97 4.48
CA VAL A 162 -0.27 9.49 5.46
C VAL A 162 0.44 10.19 6.62
N CYS A 163 1.51 9.61 7.18
CA CYS A 163 2.30 10.25 8.23
C CYS A 163 2.90 11.59 7.76
N LEU A 164 3.43 11.63 6.54
CA LEU A 164 3.96 12.84 5.94
C LEU A 164 2.87 13.90 5.70
N LEU A 165 1.66 13.51 5.25
CA LEU A 165 0.52 14.44 5.18
C LEU A 165 0.21 15.06 6.54
N GLY A 166 0.15 14.23 7.59
CA GLY A 166 -0.06 14.70 8.96
C GLY A 166 1.03 15.68 9.40
N ILE A 167 2.29 15.39 9.14
CA ILE A 167 3.41 16.28 9.45
C ILE A 167 3.26 17.63 8.72
N GLN A 168 2.95 17.60 7.42
CA GLN A 168 2.74 18.81 6.63
C GLN A 168 1.59 19.64 7.18
N TYR A 169 0.47 19.00 7.50
CA TYR A 169 -0.71 19.68 8.04
C TYR A 169 -0.46 20.31 9.41
N PHE A 170 0.03 19.53 10.38
CA PHE A 170 0.14 19.98 11.77
C PHE A 170 1.29 20.97 12.00
N PHE A 171 2.39 20.86 11.26
CA PHE A 171 3.60 21.65 11.54
C PHE A 171 3.90 22.74 10.51
N PHE A 172 3.44 22.60 9.27
CA PHE A 172 3.82 23.53 8.19
C PHE A 172 2.65 24.32 7.61
N ASP A 173 1.47 23.72 7.51
CA ASP A 173 0.30 24.37 6.91
C ASP A 173 -0.57 25.09 7.94
N LYS A 174 -0.79 24.49 9.12
CA LYS A 174 -1.51 25.15 10.24
C LYS A 174 -0.89 26.51 10.59
N ASN A 175 0.44 26.61 10.52
CA ASN A 175 1.18 27.84 10.81
C ASN A 175 1.14 28.89 9.68
N ARG A 176 0.62 28.54 8.48
CA ARG A 176 0.42 29.50 7.37
C ARG A 176 -0.94 30.20 7.42
N HIS A 177 -1.87 29.64 8.18
CA HIS A 177 -3.25 30.12 8.30
C HIS A 177 -3.58 30.65 9.71
N ALA A 178 -2.62 30.64 10.62
CA ALA A 178 -2.68 31.31 11.93
C ALA A 178 -1.99 32.67 11.84
#